data_AF-A0A1G1WAB9-F1
#
_entry.id   AF-A0A1G1WAB9-F1
#
_cell.length_a   1.000
_cell.length_b   1.000
_cell.length_c   1.000
_cell.angle_alpha   90.00
_cell.angle_beta   90.00
_cell.angle_gamma   90.00
#
_symmetry.space_group_name_H-M   'P 1'
#
loop_
_entity.id
_entity.type
_entity.pdbx_description
1 polymer ?
#
loop_
_entity_poly.entity_id
_entity_poly.type
_entity_poly.pdbx_seq_one_letter_code
_entity_poly.pdbx_strand_id
1 'polypeptide(L)'
;MSDLKHKISLGLRSVAKDWKKRKLREDRLSHASLARYRYSSRVTYKDAAFDGMEDAINKVSSNGKYLANARQIMYAVRPYVLEQTGGEIWKDSVYFTQNILKDYLEQHPEKLRMVVWDSRGRLTEPHTSNKTPLGGIEVKEYIKRWKNDFRPFSRPEVEERIDTNGPTNRYSAALFIEKEGFDEILKDAGISEKYDIAIMSTKGVPVKAACDLNRELSARGVKIFVLRDFDLAGFKIVKTLGEGTRMSTGSRVIDMGLRLEDITNLESEPVNIEQDKDPKEYLEICGATKAEREFLVQGKWPRWVGKRVELNAMTSEEFIGFIEKKLKRHKVTKLVPEEETLNEAYKRAVYQQRIEAEIDKIEDDIRDQEIEVPKGLQKTVSTKLRNSKKTWDDVIWSLAEENV
;
A
#
# COMPACT_ATOMS: atom_id res chain seq x y z
N MET A 1 73.94 -13.50 7.26
CA MET A 1 72.90 -14.12 6.42
C MET A 1 71.59 -13.32 6.30
N SER A 2 71.20 -12.49 7.28
CA SER A 2 69.97 -11.66 7.22
C SER A 2 70.03 -10.51 6.20
N ASP A 3 71.16 -9.80 6.13
CA ASP A 3 71.33 -8.62 5.25
C ASP A 3 71.36 -8.97 3.75
N LEU A 4 71.94 -10.13 3.39
CA LEU A 4 71.98 -10.60 2.01
C LEU A 4 70.57 -10.98 1.50
N LYS A 5 69.75 -11.62 2.33
CA LYS A 5 68.34 -11.93 1.99
C LYS A 5 67.52 -10.66 1.80
N HIS A 6 67.75 -9.63 2.61
CA HIS A 6 67.05 -8.35 2.48
C HIS A 6 67.42 -7.63 1.17
N LYS A 7 68.72 -7.59 0.83
CA LYS A 7 69.21 -7.00 -0.42
C LYS A 7 68.74 -7.75 -1.66
N ILE A 8 68.72 -9.10 -1.61
CA ILE A 8 68.15 -9.93 -2.68
C ILE A 8 66.64 -9.68 -2.83
N SER A 9 65.90 -9.56 -1.73
CA SER A 9 64.46 -9.24 -1.77
C SER A 9 64.18 -7.86 -2.36
N LEU A 10 65.01 -6.85 -2.08
CA LEU A 10 64.88 -5.52 -2.66
C LEU A 10 65.21 -5.52 -4.15
N GLY A 11 66.27 -6.23 -4.55
CA GLY A 11 66.62 -6.43 -5.97
C GLY A 11 65.50 -7.12 -6.75
N LEU A 12 64.95 -8.22 -6.22
CA LEU A 12 63.82 -8.94 -6.82
C LEU A 12 62.57 -8.07 -6.92
N ARG A 13 62.26 -7.24 -5.91
CA ARG A 13 61.12 -6.30 -5.97
C ARG A 13 61.32 -5.23 -7.04
N SER A 14 62.54 -4.74 -7.23
CA SER A 14 62.85 -3.75 -8.27
C SER A 14 62.65 -4.34 -9.66
N VAL A 15 63.23 -5.50 -9.94
CA VAL A 15 63.10 -6.19 -11.22
C VAL A 15 61.66 -6.63 -11.49
N ALA A 16 60.94 -7.13 -10.47
CA ALA A 16 59.54 -7.48 -10.60
C ALA A 16 58.63 -6.28 -10.87
N LYS A 17 59.02 -5.07 -10.43
CA LYS A 17 58.26 -3.84 -10.70
C LYS A 17 58.34 -3.44 -12.17
N ASP A 18 59.53 -3.56 -12.76
CA ASP A 18 59.74 -3.29 -14.18
C ASP A 18 59.17 -4.40 -15.07
N TRP A 19 59.26 -5.65 -14.63
CA TRP A 19 58.60 -6.77 -15.30
C TRP A 19 57.08 -6.66 -15.25
N LYS A 20 56.49 -6.25 -14.11
CA LYS A 20 55.06 -5.95 -13.99
C LYS A 20 54.64 -4.81 -14.91
N LYS A 21 55.47 -3.76 -15.03
CA LYS A 21 55.23 -2.61 -15.94
C LYS A 21 55.31 -3.02 -17.41
N ARG A 22 56.26 -3.89 -17.78
CA ARG A 22 56.39 -4.45 -19.14
C ARG A 22 55.24 -5.41 -19.46
N LYS A 23 54.88 -6.31 -18.55
CA LYS A 23 53.76 -7.24 -18.73
C LYS A 23 52.42 -6.51 -18.85
N LEU A 24 52.19 -5.44 -18.09
CA LEU A 24 51.03 -4.53 -18.26
C LEU A 24 51.02 -3.78 -19.61
N ARG A 25 52.18 -3.69 -20.29
CA ARG A 25 52.32 -3.06 -21.62
C ARG A 25 52.17 -4.06 -22.76
N GLU A 26 52.66 -5.29 -22.60
CA GLU A 26 52.56 -6.39 -23.57
C GLU A 26 51.18 -7.07 -23.52
N ASP A 27 50.67 -7.40 -22.33
CA ASP A 27 49.32 -7.91 -22.14
C ASP A 27 48.35 -6.72 -22.11
N ARG A 28 47.87 -6.29 -23.29
CA ARG A 28 46.72 -5.37 -23.42
C ARG A 28 45.40 -6.02 -22.96
N LEU A 29 45.36 -6.57 -21.75
CA LEU A 29 44.11 -6.75 -21.03
C LEU A 29 43.87 -5.47 -20.24
N SER A 30 42.99 -4.64 -20.79
CA SER A 30 42.49 -3.42 -20.15
C SER A 30 42.12 -3.69 -18.69
N HIS A 31 42.32 -2.71 -17.81
CA HIS A 31 41.77 -2.75 -16.45
C HIS A 31 40.26 -3.04 -16.45
N ALA A 32 39.55 -2.68 -17.53
CA ALA A 32 38.16 -3.02 -17.78
C ALA A 32 37.93 -4.50 -18.13
N SER A 33 38.90 -5.18 -18.76
CA SER A 33 38.84 -6.61 -19.06
C SER A 33 39.10 -7.46 -17.80
N LEU A 34 40.02 -7.03 -16.93
CA LEU A 34 40.24 -7.63 -15.61
C LEU A 34 39.08 -7.34 -14.64
N ALA A 35 38.45 -6.17 -14.74
CA ALA A 35 37.19 -5.90 -14.05
C ALA A 35 36.07 -6.78 -14.60
N ARG A 36 35.91 -6.92 -15.92
CA ARG A 36 34.94 -7.86 -16.52
C ARG A 36 35.16 -9.29 -16.05
N TYR A 37 36.39 -9.80 -15.99
CA TYR A 37 36.65 -11.16 -15.48
C TYR A 37 36.42 -11.32 -13.96
N ARG A 38 36.51 -10.24 -13.18
CA ARG A 38 36.18 -10.25 -11.73
C ARG A 38 34.70 -10.02 -11.44
N TYR A 39 33.98 -9.36 -12.36
CA TYR A 39 32.55 -9.05 -12.27
C TYR A 39 31.67 -10.03 -13.08
N SER A 40 32.20 -10.80 -14.04
CA SER A 40 31.40 -11.72 -14.88
C SER A 40 30.93 -12.98 -14.14
N SER A 41 31.33 -13.17 -12.88
CA SER A 41 30.89 -14.28 -12.05
C SER A 41 30.01 -13.84 -10.86
N ARG A 42 29.75 -12.54 -10.70
CA ARG A 42 28.81 -12.05 -9.68
C ARG A 42 27.50 -11.71 -10.37
N VAL A 43 26.45 -12.45 -10.05
CA VAL A 43 25.09 -12.12 -10.46
C VAL A 43 24.79 -10.72 -9.95
N THR A 44 24.44 -9.78 -10.83
CA THR A 44 24.06 -8.45 -10.39
C THR A 44 22.66 -8.50 -9.80
N TYR A 45 22.32 -7.60 -8.87
CA TYR A 45 20.95 -7.54 -8.35
C TYR A 45 19.91 -7.25 -9.44
N LYS A 46 20.31 -6.68 -10.60
CA LYS A 46 19.40 -6.48 -11.74
C LYS A 46 19.12 -7.81 -12.43
N ASP A 47 20.16 -8.59 -12.72
CA ASP A 47 20.01 -9.89 -13.38
C ASP A 47 19.21 -10.83 -12.47
N ALA A 48 19.56 -10.90 -11.18
CA ALA A 48 18.79 -11.68 -10.21
C ALA A 48 17.32 -11.20 -10.09
N ALA A 49 17.08 -9.88 -10.15
CA ALA A 49 15.72 -9.37 -10.08
C ALA A 49 14.91 -9.74 -11.32
N PHE A 50 15.53 -9.76 -12.51
CA PHE A 50 14.89 -10.20 -13.75
C PHE A 50 14.55 -11.69 -13.69
N ASP A 51 15.50 -12.53 -13.25
CA ASP A 51 15.31 -13.97 -13.13
C ASP A 51 14.15 -14.33 -12.19
N GLY A 52 14.03 -13.65 -11.03
CA GLY A 52 12.96 -13.91 -10.06
C GLY A 52 11.65 -13.14 -10.31
N MET A 53 11.58 -12.28 -11.34
CA MET A 53 10.46 -11.34 -11.50
C MET A 53 9.14 -12.04 -11.82
N GLU A 54 9.17 -13.07 -12.68
CA GLU A 54 7.97 -13.78 -13.09
C GLU A 54 7.29 -14.45 -11.90
N ASP A 55 8.07 -15.18 -11.09
CA ASP A 55 7.59 -15.84 -9.89
C ASP A 55 7.07 -14.82 -8.87
N ALA A 56 7.75 -13.69 -8.71
CA ALA A 56 7.28 -12.62 -7.84
C ALA A 56 5.93 -12.03 -8.29
N ILE A 57 5.74 -11.77 -9.59
CA ILE A 57 4.47 -11.28 -10.15
C ILE A 57 3.37 -12.33 -9.95
N ASN A 58 3.65 -13.60 -10.25
CA ASN A 58 2.67 -14.68 -10.12
C ASN A 58 2.28 -14.92 -8.64
N LYS A 59 3.25 -14.85 -7.72
CA LYS A 59 3.03 -14.96 -6.27
C LYS A 59 2.10 -13.87 -5.76
N VAL A 60 2.38 -12.60 -6.09
CA VAL A 60 1.58 -11.46 -5.62
C VAL A 60 0.20 -11.44 -6.26
N SER A 61 0.13 -11.67 -7.57
CA SER A 61 -1.15 -11.67 -8.29
C SER A 61 -2.00 -12.93 -8.08
N SER A 62 -1.49 -13.95 -7.36
CA SER A 62 -2.11 -15.28 -7.30
C SER A 62 -2.42 -15.83 -8.69
N ASN A 63 -1.41 -15.89 -9.55
CA ASN A 63 -1.49 -16.30 -10.96
C ASN A 63 -2.49 -15.47 -11.79
N GLY A 64 -2.54 -14.16 -11.52
CA GLY A 64 -3.40 -13.21 -12.27
C GLY A 64 -4.84 -13.09 -11.78
N LYS A 65 -5.17 -13.69 -10.64
CA LYS A 65 -6.47 -13.50 -9.99
C LYS A 65 -6.66 -12.09 -9.45
N TYR A 66 -5.58 -11.48 -8.96
CA TYR A 66 -5.56 -10.13 -8.37
C TYR A 66 -4.54 -9.23 -9.08
N LEU A 67 -4.74 -7.91 -8.99
CA LEU A 67 -3.73 -6.95 -9.44
C LEU A 67 -2.54 -6.93 -8.49
N ALA A 68 -1.33 -6.87 -9.03
CA ALA A 68 -0.09 -6.85 -8.27
C ALA A 68 0.48 -5.43 -8.18
N ASN A 69 0.60 -4.89 -6.96
CA ASN A 69 1.24 -3.60 -6.76
C ASN A 69 2.77 -3.71 -6.95
N ALA A 70 3.35 -2.73 -7.63
CA ALA A 70 4.79 -2.67 -7.92
C ALA A 70 5.68 -2.84 -6.68
N ARG A 71 5.27 -2.31 -5.51
CA ARG A 71 6.02 -2.50 -4.26
C ARG A 71 5.88 -3.91 -3.71
N GLN A 72 4.74 -4.56 -3.87
CA GLN A 72 4.58 -5.95 -3.43
C GLN A 72 5.47 -6.88 -4.26
N ILE A 73 5.52 -6.66 -5.58
CA ILE A 73 6.43 -7.38 -6.48
C ILE A 73 7.89 -7.18 -6.02
N MET A 74 8.26 -5.94 -5.69
CA MET A 74 9.58 -5.62 -5.13
C MET A 74 9.88 -6.43 -3.85
N TYR A 75 8.93 -6.50 -2.92
CA TYR A 75 9.12 -7.27 -1.69
C TYR A 75 9.15 -8.78 -1.96
N ALA A 76 8.37 -9.28 -2.92
CA ALA A 76 8.32 -10.70 -3.25
C ALA A 76 9.61 -11.20 -3.95
N VAL A 77 10.23 -10.38 -4.80
CA VAL A 77 11.49 -10.76 -5.48
C VAL A 77 12.74 -10.54 -4.62
N ARG A 78 12.63 -9.72 -3.58
CA ARG A 78 13.76 -9.31 -2.74
C ARG A 78 14.52 -10.48 -2.09
N PRO A 79 13.87 -11.48 -1.44
CA PRO A 79 14.58 -12.59 -0.82
C PRO A 79 15.49 -13.32 -1.80
N TYR A 80 14.96 -13.65 -3.00
CA TYR A 80 15.72 -14.29 -4.07
C TYR A 80 16.93 -13.46 -4.50
N VAL A 81 16.74 -12.14 -4.69
CA VAL A 81 17.85 -11.24 -5.07
C VAL A 81 18.93 -11.19 -4.01
N LEU A 82 18.56 -11.08 -2.73
CA LEU A 82 19.53 -11.07 -1.63
C LEU A 82 20.33 -12.37 -1.54
N GLU A 83 19.69 -13.51 -1.80
CA GLU A 83 20.35 -14.82 -1.82
C GLU A 83 21.35 -14.91 -2.97
N GLN A 84 20.94 -14.57 -4.20
CA GLN A 84 21.78 -14.71 -5.39
C GLN A 84 22.97 -13.75 -5.42
N THR A 85 22.83 -12.56 -4.85
CA THR A 85 23.88 -11.53 -4.87
C THR A 85 24.78 -11.56 -3.64
N GLY A 86 24.47 -12.38 -2.63
CA GLY A 86 25.16 -12.37 -1.34
C GLY A 86 24.88 -11.11 -0.51
N GLY A 87 23.68 -10.54 -0.63
CA GLY A 87 23.20 -9.42 0.18
C GLY A 87 23.23 -8.04 -0.51
N GLU A 88 23.60 -7.95 -1.79
CA GLU A 88 23.46 -6.72 -2.55
C GLU A 88 22.01 -6.53 -3.03
N ILE A 89 21.50 -5.31 -2.89
CA ILE A 89 20.13 -4.95 -3.29
C ILE A 89 20.09 -3.52 -3.84
N TRP A 90 19.01 -3.20 -4.57
CA TRP A 90 18.74 -1.84 -5.01
C TRP A 90 18.68 -0.85 -3.84
N LYS A 91 19.02 0.41 -4.12
CA LYS A 91 19.13 1.48 -3.12
C LYS A 91 17.81 1.81 -2.40
N ASP A 92 16.70 1.83 -3.12
CA ASP A 92 15.40 2.27 -2.62
C ASP A 92 14.26 1.69 -3.47
N SER A 93 13.04 1.72 -2.94
CA SER A 93 11.86 1.17 -3.61
C SER A 93 11.50 1.93 -4.89
N VAL A 94 11.85 3.21 -4.97
CA VAL A 94 11.60 4.02 -6.17
C VAL A 94 12.46 3.52 -7.33
N TYR A 95 13.73 3.19 -7.07
CA TYR A 95 14.65 2.68 -8.07
C TYR A 95 14.15 1.36 -8.67
N PHE A 96 13.73 0.42 -7.82
CA PHE A 96 13.16 -0.84 -8.28
C PHE A 96 11.90 -0.61 -9.11
N THR A 97 10.90 0.09 -8.54
CA THR A 97 9.58 0.22 -9.17
C THR A 97 9.57 1.10 -10.43
N GLN A 98 10.52 2.03 -10.56
CA GLN A 98 10.57 2.96 -11.69
C GLN A 98 11.60 2.62 -12.76
N ASN A 99 12.58 1.75 -12.46
CA ASN A 99 13.60 1.34 -13.44
C ASN A 99 13.51 -0.17 -13.64
N ILE A 100 13.97 -0.97 -12.66
CA ILE A 100 14.11 -2.43 -12.81
C ILE A 100 12.80 -3.09 -13.26
N LEU A 101 11.68 -2.79 -12.59
CA LEU A 101 10.38 -3.36 -12.95
C LEU A 101 9.89 -2.88 -14.32
N LYS A 102 10.15 -1.63 -14.70
CA LYS A 102 9.74 -1.11 -16.01
C LYS A 102 10.57 -1.73 -17.13
N ASP A 103 11.89 -1.81 -16.95
CA ASP A 103 12.81 -2.44 -17.89
C ASP A 103 12.41 -3.91 -18.16
N TYR A 104 11.93 -4.62 -17.13
CA TYR A 104 11.37 -5.97 -17.27
C TYR A 104 10.04 -5.98 -18.03
N LEU A 105 9.09 -5.10 -17.66
CA LEU A 105 7.77 -5.05 -18.31
C LEU A 105 7.82 -4.58 -19.77
N GLU A 106 8.84 -3.80 -20.16
CA GLU A 106 9.10 -3.44 -21.56
C GLU A 106 9.47 -4.67 -22.40
N GLN A 107 10.13 -5.66 -21.79
CA GLN A 107 10.48 -6.94 -22.43
C GLN A 107 9.34 -7.98 -22.33
N HIS A 108 8.41 -7.79 -21.39
CA HIS A 108 7.28 -8.69 -21.09
C HIS A 108 5.93 -7.94 -21.08
N PRO A 109 5.50 -7.37 -22.23
CA PRO A 109 4.32 -6.50 -22.29
C PRO A 109 3.01 -7.21 -21.88
N GLU A 110 2.93 -8.53 -22.00
CA GLU A 110 1.79 -9.34 -21.57
C GLU A 110 1.53 -9.29 -20.06
N LYS A 111 2.56 -9.00 -19.25
CA LYS A 111 2.47 -8.86 -17.79
C LYS A 111 2.01 -7.47 -17.35
N LEU A 112 2.11 -6.46 -18.22
CA LEU A 112 1.78 -5.06 -17.90
C LEU A 112 0.34 -4.90 -17.37
N ARG A 113 -0.60 -5.71 -17.87
CA ARG A 113 -2.01 -5.67 -17.43
C ARG A 113 -2.21 -6.04 -15.95
N MET A 114 -1.27 -6.81 -15.38
CA MET A 114 -1.32 -7.34 -14.02
C MET A 114 -0.68 -6.39 -13.00
N VAL A 115 0.14 -5.44 -13.45
CA VAL A 115 0.95 -4.58 -12.57
C VAL A 115 0.33 -3.19 -12.44
N VAL A 116 0.31 -2.66 -11.21
CA VAL A 116 -0.15 -1.30 -10.89
C VAL A 116 0.83 -0.57 -9.98
N TRP A 117 0.82 0.76 -10.03
CA TRP A 117 1.64 1.63 -9.18
C TRP A 117 0.76 2.45 -8.24
N ASP A 118 1.35 2.82 -7.10
CA ASP A 118 0.69 3.66 -6.11
C ASP A 118 0.38 5.05 -6.64
N SER A 119 -0.69 5.63 -6.10
CA SER A 119 -1.15 6.97 -6.39
C SER A 119 -0.06 8.04 -6.19
N ARG A 120 0.13 8.88 -7.23
CA ARG A 120 1.02 10.06 -7.17
C ARG A 120 0.27 11.33 -7.50
N GLY A 121 -0.32 11.95 -6.47
CA GLY A 121 -1.16 13.12 -6.62
C GLY A 121 -2.62 12.74 -6.87
N ARG A 122 -3.42 13.71 -7.28
CA ARG A 122 -4.87 13.55 -7.47
C ARG A 122 -5.35 14.36 -8.67
N LEU A 123 -6.29 13.80 -9.42
CA LEU A 123 -7.18 14.54 -10.32
C LEU A 123 -8.31 15.14 -9.48
N THR A 124 -8.66 16.40 -9.73
CA THR A 124 -9.84 17.05 -9.15
C THR A 124 -10.68 17.54 -10.31
N GLU A 125 -11.89 17.01 -10.41
CA GLU A 125 -12.84 17.47 -11.40
C GLU A 125 -13.41 18.83 -11.00
N PRO A 126 -13.53 19.79 -11.92
CA PRO A 126 -14.15 21.06 -11.63
C PRO A 126 -15.66 20.87 -11.41
N HIS A 127 -16.22 21.64 -10.48
CA HIS A 127 -17.66 21.67 -10.16
C HIS A 127 -18.26 20.35 -9.65
N THR A 128 -17.44 19.32 -9.45
CA THR A 128 -17.84 18.10 -8.75
C THR A 128 -17.00 17.97 -7.47
N SER A 129 -17.47 17.15 -6.53
CA SER A 129 -16.67 16.79 -5.35
C SER A 129 -15.69 15.64 -5.64
N ASN A 130 -15.62 15.16 -6.89
CA ASN A 130 -14.83 14.00 -7.26
C ASN A 130 -13.34 14.32 -7.22
N LYS A 131 -12.62 13.54 -6.42
CA LYS A 131 -11.16 13.56 -6.33
C LYS A 131 -10.68 12.14 -6.56
N THR A 132 -9.98 11.92 -7.65
CA THR A 132 -9.46 10.60 -8.03
C THR A 132 -7.95 10.59 -7.79
N PRO A 133 -7.43 9.76 -6.87
CA PRO A 133 -5.99 9.53 -6.75
C PRO A 133 -5.39 9.07 -8.07
N LEU A 134 -4.18 9.51 -8.40
CA LEU A 134 -3.50 9.17 -9.66
C LEU A 134 -2.73 7.85 -9.54
N GLY A 135 -3.44 6.78 -9.21
CA GLY A 135 -2.93 5.41 -9.12
C GLY A 135 -3.48 4.54 -10.25
N GLY A 136 -2.80 3.42 -10.52
CA GLY A 136 -3.14 2.58 -11.67
C GLY A 136 -4.54 1.99 -11.62
N ILE A 137 -5.10 1.78 -10.44
CA ILE A 137 -6.44 1.20 -10.23
C ILE A 137 -7.50 2.28 -10.27
N GLU A 138 -7.31 3.35 -9.49
CA GLU A 138 -8.24 4.45 -9.36
C GLU A 138 -8.48 5.13 -10.71
N VAL A 139 -7.42 5.27 -11.53
CA VAL A 139 -7.54 5.80 -12.90
C VAL A 139 -8.30 4.81 -13.81
N LYS A 140 -8.06 3.51 -13.73
CA LYS A 140 -8.81 2.49 -14.50
C LYS A 140 -10.29 2.51 -14.15
N GLU A 141 -10.62 2.58 -12.86
CA GLU A 141 -12.02 2.70 -12.40
C GLU A 141 -12.64 4.01 -12.85
N TYR A 142 -11.92 5.13 -12.74
CA TYR A 142 -12.39 6.43 -13.17
C TYR A 142 -12.75 6.46 -14.66
N ILE A 143 -11.88 5.94 -15.53
CA ILE A 143 -12.14 5.86 -16.98
C ILE A 143 -13.35 4.96 -17.27
N LYS A 144 -13.49 3.83 -16.58
CA LYS A 144 -14.65 2.94 -16.73
C LYS A 144 -15.97 3.61 -16.33
N ARG A 145 -15.94 4.60 -15.45
CA ARG A 145 -17.12 5.33 -14.97
C ARG A 145 -17.51 6.51 -15.86
N TRP A 146 -16.73 6.83 -16.89
CA TRP A 146 -17.09 7.89 -17.82
C TRP A 146 -18.44 7.61 -18.48
N LYS A 147 -19.36 8.56 -18.34
CA LYS A 147 -20.68 8.54 -18.96
C LYS A 147 -20.79 9.82 -19.80
N ASN A 148 -21.09 9.65 -21.08
CA ASN A 148 -21.35 10.77 -21.99
C ASN A 148 -22.86 11.00 -22.19
N ASP A 149 -23.66 9.98 -21.88
CA ASP A 149 -25.12 10.04 -22.00
C ASP A 149 -25.74 10.24 -20.62
N PHE A 150 -26.73 11.12 -20.54
CA PHE A 150 -27.59 11.29 -19.36
C PHE A 150 -29.05 11.10 -19.78
N ARG A 151 -29.87 10.61 -18.85
CA ARG A 151 -31.32 10.50 -19.06
C ARG A 151 -31.95 11.82 -18.64
N PRO A 152 -32.65 12.56 -19.52
CA PRO A 152 -33.25 13.85 -19.18
C PRO A 152 -34.33 13.72 -18.10
N PHE A 153 -35.04 12.59 -18.11
CA PHE A 153 -35.96 12.17 -17.07
C PHE A 153 -35.29 11.06 -16.27
N SER A 154 -34.40 11.46 -15.37
CA SER A 154 -33.82 10.55 -14.38
C SER A 154 -34.58 10.70 -13.07
N ARG A 155 -35.07 9.59 -12.55
CA ARG A 155 -35.65 9.52 -11.20
C ARG A 155 -34.73 10.19 -10.17
N PRO A 156 -35.24 11.06 -9.29
CA PRO A 156 -34.51 11.52 -8.12
C PRO A 156 -34.07 10.31 -7.29
N GLU A 157 -32.77 10.20 -6.98
CA GLU A 157 -32.30 9.10 -6.14
C GLU A 157 -32.75 9.32 -4.70
N VAL A 158 -33.54 8.40 -4.18
CA VAL A 158 -33.83 8.34 -2.74
C VAL A 158 -32.69 7.63 -2.03
N GLU A 159 -32.05 8.32 -1.08
CA GLU A 159 -30.89 7.78 -0.39
C GLU A 159 -31.27 6.59 0.50
N GLU A 160 -30.95 5.37 0.05
CA GLU A 160 -31.22 4.14 0.79
C GLU A 160 -30.39 4.05 2.08
N ARG A 161 -29.14 4.52 2.03
CA ARG A 161 -28.22 4.43 3.16
C ARG A 161 -28.49 5.54 4.15
N ILE A 162 -28.25 5.24 5.43
CA ILE A 162 -28.28 6.27 6.47
C ILE A 162 -26.98 7.06 6.37
N ASP A 163 -27.09 8.39 6.25
CA ASP A 163 -25.94 9.30 6.27
C ASP A 163 -25.38 9.46 7.69
N THR A 164 -24.61 8.47 8.11
CA THR A 164 -23.76 8.58 9.30
C THR A 164 -22.29 8.62 8.89
N ASN A 165 -21.42 9.19 9.72
CA ASN A 165 -19.97 9.18 9.49
C ASN A 165 -19.23 8.83 10.78
N GLY A 166 -18.11 8.10 10.65
CA GLY A 166 -17.34 7.60 11.80
C GLY A 166 -17.79 6.21 12.29
N PRO A 167 -17.33 5.77 13.47
CA PRO A 167 -17.51 4.40 13.95
C PRO A 167 -18.95 4.07 14.37
N THR A 168 -19.68 5.06 14.88
CA THR A 168 -21.02 4.88 15.44
C THR A 168 -21.95 4.26 14.39
N ASN A 169 -22.52 3.10 14.71
CA ASN A 169 -23.43 2.35 13.84
C ASN A 169 -22.84 1.93 12.48
N ARG A 170 -21.51 1.96 12.30
CA ARG A 170 -20.84 1.53 11.06
C ARG A 170 -19.78 0.44 11.23
N TYR A 171 -18.93 0.53 12.25
CA TYR A 171 -17.87 -0.46 12.48
C TYR A 171 -17.51 -0.54 13.96
N SER A 172 -17.16 -1.75 14.41
CA SER A 172 -16.78 -2.01 15.81
C SER A 172 -15.26 -2.19 16.01
N ALA A 173 -14.51 -2.25 14.92
CA ALA A 173 -13.08 -2.48 14.94
C ALA A 173 -12.36 -1.66 13.87
N ALA A 174 -11.08 -1.39 14.12
CA ALA A 174 -10.19 -0.78 13.17
C ALA A 174 -8.87 -1.56 13.09
N LEU A 175 -8.35 -1.74 11.88
CA LEU A 175 -7.13 -2.46 11.58
C LEU A 175 -6.06 -1.51 11.08
N PHE A 176 -5.01 -1.32 11.88
CA PHE A 176 -3.81 -0.61 11.52
C PHE A 176 -2.84 -1.56 10.81
N ILE A 177 -2.39 -1.21 9.61
CA ILE A 177 -1.46 -2.01 8.82
C ILE A 177 -0.19 -1.21 8.55
N GLU A 178 0.94 -1.77 8.95
CA GLU A 178 2.26 -1.28 8.56
C GLU A 178 2.48 -1.56 7.07
N LYS A 179 2.73 -0.48 6.29
CA LYS A 179 2.97 -0.41 4.84
C LYS A 179 1.74 -0.20 3.96
N GLU A 180 1.98 0.63 2.95
CA GLU A 180 1.11 0.78 1.79
C GLU A 180 1.33 -0.37 0.80
N GLY A 181 0.22 -0.93 0.29
CA GLY A 181 0.22 -1.98 -0.72
C GLY A 181 -0.80 -3.09 -0.47
N PHE A 182 -1.29 -3.26 0.77
CA PHE A 182 -2.29 -4.27 1.11
C PHE A 182 -3.74 -3.81 0.90
N ASP A 183 -3.99 -2.51 0.73
CA ASP A 183 -5.33 -1.92 0.63
C ASP A 183 -6.16 -2.57 -0.48
N GLU A 184 -5.54 -2.86 -1.63
CA GLU A 184 -6.20 -3.49 -2.78
C GLU A 184 -6.57 -4.94 -2.54
N ILE A 185 -5.67 -5.73 -1.94
CA ILE A 185 -5.95 -7.14 -1.60
C ILE A 185 -7.12 -7.20 -0.61
N LEU A 186 -7.15 -6.29 0.37
CA LEU A 186 -8.19 -6.25 1.39
C LEU A 186 -9.53 -5.79 0.81
N LYS A 187 -9.52 -4.84 -0.12
CA LYS A 187 -10.69 -4.38 -0.88
C LYS A 187 -11.24 -5.49 -1.77
N ASP A 188 -10.40 -6.15 -2.55
CA ASP A 188 -10.80 -7.25 -3.44
C ASP A 188 -11.33 -8.46 -2.65
N ALA A 189 -10.78 -8.72 -1.45
CA ALA A 189 -11.25 -9.76 -0.54
C ALA A 189 -12.51 -9.37 0.25
N GLY A 190 -12.92 -8.10 0.21
CA GLY A 190 -14.07 -7.58 0.95
C GLY A 190 -13.94 -7.69 2.47
N ILE A 191 -12.71 -7.63 3.00
CA ILE A 191 -12.45 -7.85 4.43
C ILE A 191 -13.10 -6.77 5.29
N SER A 192 -13.03 -5.51 4.85
CA SER A 192 -13.66 -4.36 5.53
C SER A 192 -15.16 -4.57 5.68
N GLU A 193 -15.82 -4.95 4.59
CA GLU A 193 -17.27 -5.13 4.51
C GLU A 193 -17.74 -6.43 5.17
N LYS A 194 -16.89 -7.46 5.23
CA LYS A 194 -17.26 -8.74 5.85
C LYS A 194 -17.28 -8.67 7.37
N TYR A 195 -16.37 -7.91 7.97
CA TYR A 195 -16.21 -7.82 9.41
C TYR A 195 -16.61 -6.45 9.99
N ASP A 196 -17.09 -5.52 9.16
CA ASP A 196 -17.35 -4.12 9.50
C ASP A 196 -16.15 -3.51 10.25
N ILE A 197 -15.00 -3.48 9.56
CA ILE A 197 -13.75 -2.93 10.09
C ILE A 197 -13.25 -1.76 9.26
N ALA A 198 -12.76 -0.73 9.94
CA ALA A 198 -12.04 0.38 9.30
C ALA A 198 -10.57 0.01 9.10
N ILE A 199 -10.02 0.17 7.89
CA ILE A 199 -8.59 -0.07 7.62
C ILE A 199 -7.85 1.27 7.64
N MET A 200 -6.70 1.31 8.31
CA MET A 200 -5.78 2.44 8.27
C MET A 200 -4.37 1.95 7.93
N SER A 201 -3.81 2.46 6.85
CA SER A 201 -2.45 2.15 6.42
C SER A 201 -1.52 3.34 6.70
N THR A 202 -0.29 3.06 7.15
CA THR A 202 0.73 4.11 7.35
C THR A 202 2.07 3.70 6.77
N LYS A 203 2.89 4.71 6.48
CA LYS A 203 4.30 4.53 6.17
C LYS A 203 5.15 4.69 7.42
N GLY A 204 5.56 3.56 8.00
CA GLY A 204 6.42 3.51 9.17
C GLY A 204 5.72 3.94 10.47
N VAL A 205 6.49 4.51 11.40
CA VAL A 205 6.05 4.77 12.78
C VAL A 205 4.88 5.77 12.81
N PRO A 206 3.80 5.47 13.56
CA PRO A 206 2.65 6.36 13.68
C PRO A 206 3.01 7.75 14.19
N VAL A 207 2.31 8.74 13.64
CA VAL A 207 2.43 10.15 14.03
C VAL A 207 1.35 10.54 15.04
N LYS A 208 1.44 11.76 15.59
CA LYS A 208 0.47 12.34 16.54
C LYS A 208 -0.98 12.14 16.09
N ALA A 209 -1.29 12.44 14.82
CA ALA A 209 -2.64 12.35 14.28
C ALA A 209 -3.22 10.91 14.30
N ALA A 210 -2.39 9.90 14.03
CA ALA A 210 -2.80 8.50 14.11
C ALA A 210 -3.08 8.09 15.56
N CYS A 211 -2.27 8.56 16.51
CA CYS A 211 -2.49 8.31 17.94
C CYS A 211 -3.77 8.99 18.44
N ASP A 212 -4.01 10.24 18.03
CA ASP A 212 -5.24 10.96 18.37
C ASP A 212 -6.48 10.27 17.83
N LEU A 213 -6.46 9.82 16.57
CA LEU A 213 -7.57 9.06 15.99
C LEU A 213 -7.81 7.75 16.74
N ASN A 214 -6.75 6.99 17.05
CA ASN A 214 -6.89 5.74 17.80
C ASN A 214 -7.51 5.95 19.18
N ARG A 215 -7.12 7.03 19.87
CA ARG A 215 -7.73 7.40 21.16
C ARG A 215 -9.22 7.69 21.01
N GLU A 216 -9.61 8.48 20.01
CA GLU A 216 -11.02 8.82 19.76
C GLU A 216 -11.87 7.61 19.38
N LEU A 217 -11.32 6.69 18.59
CA LEU A 217 -11.97 5.43 18.23
C LEU A 217 -12.11 4.52 19.46
N SER A 218 -11.03 4.35 20.24
CA SER A 218 -11.04 3.53 21.45
C SER A 218 -12.01 4.06 22.50
N ALA A 219 -12.15 5.39 22.63
CA ALA A 219 -13.12 6.02 23.55
C ALA A 219 -14.58 5.71 23.17
N ARG A 220 -14.84 5.39 21.90
CA ARG A 220 -16.15 4.98 21.38
C ARG A 220 -16.33 3.45 21.37
N GLY A 221 -15.44 2.72 22.03
CA GLY A 221 -15.51 1.26 22.15
C GLY A 221 -14.98 0.50 20.93
N VAL A 222 -14.36 1.18 19.96
CA VAL A 222 -13.78 0.52 18.78
C VAL A 222 -12.53 -0.26 19.19
N LYS A 223 -12.46 -1.54 18.81
CA LYS A 223 -11.27 -2.38 19.02
C LYS A 223 -10.20 -2.03 17.99
N ILE A 224 -9.03 -1.58 18.45
CA ILE A 224 -7.91 -1.24 17.57
C ILE A 224 -6.97 -2.44 17.47
N PHE A 225 -6.80 -2.96 16.26
CA PHE A 225 -5.89 -4.04 15.93
C PHE A 225 -4.69 -3.52 15.15
N VAL A 226 -3.51 -4.08 15.39
CA VAL A 226 -2.28 -3.70 14.70
C VAL A 226 -1.69 -4.92 14.00
N LEU A 227 -1.53 -4.83 12.69
CA LEU A 227 -0.88 -5.79 11.83
C LEU A 227 0.46 -5.21 11.37
N ARG A 228 1.53 -5.86 11.75
CA ARG A 228 2.92 -5.40 11.55
C ARG A 228 3.81 -6.52 11.04
N ASP A 229 4.94 -6.15 10.48
CA ASP A 229 6.02 -7.06 10.14
C ASP A 229 6.66 -7.64 11.41
N PHE A 230 7.38 -8.76 11.28
CA PHE A 230 8.18 -9.33 12.36
C PHE A 230 9.60 -8.76 12.32
N ASP A 231 9.72 -7.51 12.79
CA ASP A 231 10.97 -6.81 12.92
C ASP A 231 10.96 -5.79 14.08
N LEU A 232 12.09 -5.13 14.33
CA LEU A 232 12.21 -4.11 15.38
C LEU A 232 11.23 -2.93 15.18
N ALA A 233 10.97 -2.52 13.94
CA ALA A 233 10.12 -1.37 13.63
C ALA A 233 8.64 -1.69 13.89
N GLY A 234 8.18 -2.87 13.51
CA GLY A 234 6.83 -3.34 13.77
C GLY A 234 6.52 -3.37 15.27
N PHE A 235 7.39 -3.96 16.10
CA PHE A 235 7.22 -3.93 17.56
C PHE A 235 7.16 -2.50 18.11
N LYS A 236 7.98 -1.60 17.56
CA LYS A 236 7.95 -0.17 17.91
C LYS A 236 6.63 0.50 17.55
N ILE A 237 6.00 0.14 16.42
CA ILE A 237 4.69 0.67 16.00
C ILE A 237 3.61 0.34 17.05
N VAL A 238 3.53 -0.92 17.49
CA VAL A 238 2.57 -1.37 18.49
C VAL A 238 2.74 -0.56 19.79
N LYS A 239 3.98 -0.42 20.26
CA LYS A 239 4.29 0.39 21.45
C LYS A 239 3.91 1.86 21.27
N THR A 240 4.19 2.44 20.11
CA THR A 240 3.88 3.86 19.81
C THR A 240 2.38 4.11 19.78
N LEU A 241 1.57 3.20 19.21
CA LEU A 241 0.11 3.32 19.26
C LEU A 241 -0.46 3.08 20.66
N GLY A 242 0.17 2.17 21.41
CA GLY A 242 -0.21 1.81 22.77
C GLY A 242 0.02 2.92 23.79
N GLU A 243 1.22 3.49 23.79
CA GLU A 243 1.64 4.50 24.77
C GLU A 243 1.50 5.93 24.25
N GLY A 244 1.60 6.12 22.94
CA GLY A 244 1.53 7.40 22.27
C GLY A 244 2.89 7.95 21.86
N THR A 245 2.89 9.22 21.51
CA THR A 245 4.08 10.00 21.14
C THR A 245 4.33 11.07 22.18
N ARG A 246 5.42 11.84 22.04
CA ARG A 246 5.69 13.00 22.91
C ARG A 246 4.51 13.98 23.00
N MET A 247 3.67 14.06 21.96
CA MET A 247 2.60 15.06 21.83
C MET A 247 1.19 14.47 21.88
N SER A 248 1.03 13.16 22.10
CA SER A 248 -0.28 12.51 22.14
C SER A 248 -0.21 11.23 22.95
N THR A 249 -1.25 10.97 23.74
CA THR A 249 -1.40 9.72 24.47
C THR A 249 -1.86 8.60 23.55
N GLY A 250 -1.36 7.40 23.80
CA GLY A 250 -1.79 6.20 23.09
C GLY A 250 -3.14 5.68 23.60
N SER A 251 -3.52 4.52 23.08
CA SER A 251 -4.76 3.83 23.45
C SER A 251 -4.53 2.33 23.47
N ARG A 252 -5.44 1.57 24.07
CA ARG A 252 -5.31 0.11 24.10
C ARG A 252 -5.37 -0.44 22.67
N VAL A 253 -4.30 -1.11 22.26
CA VAL A 253 -4.20 -1.81 20.97
C VAL A 253 -4.05 -3.31 21.16
N ILE A 254 -4.48 -4.07 20.17
CA ILE A 254 -4.34 -5.53 20.10
C ILE A 254 -3.34 -5.86 18.99
N ASP A 255 -2.18 -6.38 19.35
CA ASP A 255 -1.16 -6.80 18.37
C ASP A 255 -1.58 -8.12 17.71
N MET A 256 -1.88 -8.06 16.41
CA MET A 256 -2.15 -9.19 15.52
C MET A 256 -1.02 -9.44 14.53
N GLY A 257 0.11 -8.74 14.69
CA GLY A 257 1.29 -8.90 13.86
C GLY A 257 1.88 -10.30 13.88
N LEU A 258 2.81 -10.54 12.95
CA LEU A 258 3.56 -11.79 12.88
C LEU A 258 4.27 -12.07 14.22
N ARG A 259 4.09 -13.28 14.76
CA ARG A 259 4.82 -13.80 15.93
C ARG A 259 5.74 -14.93 15.51
N LEU A 260 6.62 -15.38 16.42
CA LEU A 260 7.53 -16.51 16.15
C LEU A 260 6.79 -17.77 15.64
N GLU A 261 5.58 -18.03 16.15
CA GLU A 261 4.73 -19.15 15.73
C GLU A 261 4.18 -19.02 14.30
N ASP A 262 4.06 -17.78 13.79
CA ASP A 262 3.46 -17.49 12.50
C ASP A 262 4.51 -17.51 11.36
N ILE A 263 5.81 -17.46 11.69
CA ILE A 263 6.88 -17.29 10.71
C ILE A 263 7.63 -18.57 10.33
N THR A 264 7.28 -19.73 10.89
CA THR A 264 8.06 -20.97 10.71
C THR A 264 8.22 -21.40 9.25
N ASN A 265 7.23 -21.09 8.41
CA ASN A 265 7.24 -21.42 6.98
C ASN A 265 7.43 -20.19 6.08
N LEU A 266 7.79 -19.04 6.65
CA LEU A 266 7.98 -17.79 5.91
C LEU A 266 9.46 -17.50 5.71
N GLU A 267 9.79 -16.97 4.54
CA GLU A 267 11.16 -16.57 4.23
C GLU A 267 11.60 -15.38 5.11
N SER A 268 12.75 -15.54 5.75
CA SER A 268 13.37 -14.49 6.56
C SER A 268 14.45 -13.75 5.78
N GLU A 269 14.52 -12.44 5.92
CA GLU A 269 15.56 -11.60 5.33
C GLU A 269 16.60 -11.19 6.38
N PRO A 270 17.91 -11.18 6.03
CA PRO A 270 18.92 -10.57 6.88
C PRO A 270 18.75 -9.05 6.95
N VAL A 271 18.98 -8.46 8.12
CA VAL A 271 18.87 -7.01 8.32
C VAL A 271 20.03 -6.46 9.15
N ASN A 272 20.57 -5.33 8.72
CA ASN A 272 21.49 -4.51 9.51
C ASN A 272 20.70 -3.49 10.31
N ILE A 273 20.91 -3.45 11.63
CA ILE A 273 20.20 -2.56 12.54
C ILE A 273 21.16 -1.42 12.92
N GLU A 274 20.79 -0.20 12.51
CA GLU A 274 21.58 1.01 12.75
C GLU A 274 21.28 1.63 14.12
N GLN A 275 21.84 1.05 15.18
CA GLN A 275 21.83 1.65 16.51
C GLN A 275 23.02 1.20 17.35
N ASP A 276 23.40 1.98 18.35
CA ASP A 276 24.54 1.63 19.22
C ASP A 276 24.14 0.65 20.34
N LYS A 277 22.99 0.92 20.98
CA LYS A 277 22.42 0.11 22.07
C LYS A 277 21.92 -1.24 21.58
N ASP A 278 21.90 -2.24 22.46
CA ASP A 278 21.38 -3.57 22.14
C ASP A 278 19.88 -3.49 21.78
N PRO A 279 19.46 -3.86 20.56
CA PRO A 279 18.05 -3.85 20.19
C PRO A 279 17.21 -4.83 21.02
N LYS A 280 17.81 -5.85 21.63
CA LYS A 280 17.11 -6.82 22.50
C LYS A 280 16.50 -6.15 23.72
N GLU A 281 17.16 -5.15 24.29
CA GLU A 281 16.63 -4.38 25.43
C GLU A 281 15.34 -3.66 25.04
N TYR A 282 15.34 -3.01 23.86
CA TYR A 282 14.17 -2.28 23.39
C TYR A 282 13.02 -3.23 22.98
N LEU A 283 13.34 -4.35 22.36
CA LEU A 283 12.36 -5.39 22.01
C LEU A 283 11.66 -5.96 23.25
N GLU A 284 12.39 -6.16 24.35
CA GLU A 284 11.81 -6.60 25.63
C GLU A 284 10.79 -5.60 26.17
N ILE A 285 11.12 -4.31 26.13
CA ILE A 285 10.19 -3.23 26.52
C ILE A 285 8.96 -3.24 25.61
N CYS A 286 9.11 -3.57 24.33
CA CYS A 286 8.00 -3.70 23.38
C CYS A 286 7.20 -5.01 23.54
N GLY A 287 7.53 -5.86 24.51
CA GLY A 287 6.83 -7.11 24.79
C GLY A 287 7.26 -8.31 23.95
N ALA A 288 8.43 -8.27 23.31
CA ALA A 288 8.98 -9.43 22.61
C ALA A 288 9.48 -10.49 23.60
N THR A 289 9.18 -11.75 23.32
CA THR A 289 9.68 -12.89 24.09
C THR A 289 11.19 -13.08 23.92
N LYS A 290 11.82 -13.86 24.81
CA LYS A 290 13.25 -14.17 24.70
C LYS A 290 13.62 -14.82 23.35
N ALA A 291 12.82 -15.78 22.90
CA ALA A 291 13.04 -16.47 21.62
C ALA A 291 12.90 -15.52 20.42
N GLU A 292 11.93 -14.62 20.44
CA GLU A 292 11.77 -13.59 19.39
C GLU A 292 12.97 -12.63 19.35
N ARG A 293 13.48 -12.22 20.51
CA ARG A 293 14.68 -11.36 20.60
C ARG A 293 15.93 -12.03 20.03
N GLU A 294 16.11 -13.32 20.30
CA GLU A 294 17.23 -14.10 19.78
C GLU A 294 17.12 -14.32 18.27
N PHE A 295 15.91 -14.47 17.74
CA PHE A 295 15.67 -14.54 16.30
C PHE A 295 15.95 -13.20 15.61
N LEU A 296 15.38 -12.10 16.14
CA LEU A 296 15.44 -10.77 15.53
C LEU A 296 16.84 -10.13 15.63
N VAL A 297 17.65 -10.52 16.62
CA VAL A 297 18.99 -9.95 16.85
C VAL A 297 19.98 -11.08 17.11
N GLN A 298 20.79 -11.40 16.09
CA GLN A 298 21.69 -12.56 16.10
C GLN A 298 23.11 -12.20 16.55
N GLY A 299 23.56 -10.97 16.31
CA GLY A 299 24.91 -10.56 16.70
C GLY A 299 25.21 -9.10 16.35
N LYS A 300 26.49 -8.73 16.45
CA LYS A 300 26.99 -7.38 16.16
C LYS A 300 28.32 -7.45 15.40
N TRP A 301 28.36 -7.09 14.11
CA TRP A 301 29.59 -6.72 13.40
C TRP A 301 29.33 -6.12 12.00
N PRO A 302 29.87 -4.93 11.64
CA PRO A 302 30.26 -3.79 12.49
C PRO A 302 29.05 -3.09 13.15
N ARG A 303 27.83 -3.46 12.75
CA ARG A 303 26.54 -3.02 13.31
C ARG A 303 25.78 -4.25 13.84
N TRP A 304 24.68 -4.03 14.55
CA TRP A 304 23.81 -5.14 14.93
C TRP A 304 23.25 -5.81 13.68
N VAL A 305 23.22 -7.13 13.68
CA VAL A 305 22.71 -7.95 12.59
C VAL A 305 21.65 -8.90 13.12
N GLY A 306 20.65 -9.16 12.29
CA GLY A 306 19.53 -9.99 12.67
C GLY A 306 18.75 -10.49 11.47
N LYS A 307 17.57 -11.03 11.76
CA LYS A 307 16.60 -11.45 10.76
C LYS A 307 15.30 -10.71 10.96
N ARG A 308 14.56 -10.54 9.87
CA ARG A 308 13.19 -10.04 9.87
C ARG A 308 12.31 -10.89 8.96
N VAL A 309 11.01 -10.87 9.20
CA VAL A 309 10.03 -11.49 8.31
C VAL A 309 8.96 -10.45 7.98
N GLU A 310 8.83 -10.16 6.69
CA GLU A 310 7.87 -9.20 6.16
C GLU A 310 6.50 -9.88 5.98
N LEU A 311 5.40 -9.15 6.14
CA LEU A 311 4.04 -9.62 5.79
C LEU A 311 3.96 -10.04 4.32
N ASN A 312 4.73 -9.39 3.44
CA ASN A 312 4.84 -9.74 2.02
C ASN A 312 5.54 -11.08 1.75
N ALA A 313 6.08 -11.76 2.79
CA ALA A 313 6.57 -13.13 2.64
C ALA A 313 5.41 -14.10 2.32
N MET A 314 4.20 -13.80 2.81
CA MET A 314 2.98 -14.55 2.52
C MET A 314 2.48 -14.30 1.09
N THR A 315 1.83 -15.30 0.50
CA THR A 315 0.95 -15.11 -0.65
C THR A 315 -0.30 -14.30 -0.27
N SER A 316 -1.00 -13.74 -1.25
CA SER A 316 -2.25 -12.99 -1.02
C SER A 316 -3.32 -13.85 -0.33
N GLU A 317 -3.40 -15.14 -0.67
CA GLU A 317 -4.34 -16.09 -0.04
C GLU A 317 -3.98 -16.39 1.43
N GLU A 318 -2.70 -16.65 1.72
CA GLU A 318 -2.21 -16.83 3.08
C GLU A 318 -2.43 -15.58 3.94
N PHE A 319 -2.19 -14.39 3.37
CA PHE A 319 -2.39 -13.12 4.06
C PHE A 319 -3.86 -12.89 4.44
N ILE A 320 -4.79 -13.13 3.51
CA ILE A 320 -6.23 -13.03 3.79
C ILE A 320 -6.62 -14.05 4.87
N GLY A 321 -6.22 -15.31 4.70
CA GLY A 321 -6.52 -16.38 5.68
C GLY A 321 -5.95 -16.09 7.07
N PHE A 322 -4.76 -15.49 7.14
CA PHE A 322 -4.11 -15.06 8.37
C PHE A 322 -4.94 -14.01 9.11
N ILE A 323 -5.37 -12.95 8.41
CA ILE A 323 -6.21 -11.89 8.98
C ILE A 323 -7.53 -12.47 9.47
N GLU A 324 -8.23 -13.25 8.66
CA GLU A 324 -9.51 -13.85 9.05
C GLU A 324 -9.37 -14.73 10.30
N LYS A 325 -8.31 -15.54 10.38
CA LYS A 325 -8.04 -16.38 11.54
C LYS A 325 -7.83 -15.55 12.81
N LYS A 326 -7.09 -14.44 12.73
CA LYS A 326 -6.83 -13.55 13.88
C LYS A 326 -8.09 -12.77 14.26
N LEU A 327 -8.85 -12.23 13.30
CA LEU A 327 -10.13 -11.55 13.56
C LEU A 327 -11.15 -12.47 14.25
N LYS A 328 -11.29 -13.72 13.76
CA LYS A 328 -12.15 -14.74 14.38
C LYS A 328 -11.72 -15.06 15.82
N ARG A 329 -10.41 -15.20 16.05
CA ARG A 329 -9.84 -15.43 17.40
C ARG A 329 -10.22 -14.32 18.38
N HIS A 330 -10.28 -13.08 17.91
CA HIS A 330 -10.68 -11.91 18.69
C HIS A 330 -12.20 -11.62 18.67
N LYS A 331 -13.01 -12.54 18.11
CA LYS A 331 -14.47 -12.45 18.03
C LYS A 331 -14.94 -11.14 17.39
N VAL A 332 -14.29 -10.73 16.31
CA VAL A 332 -14.76 -9.60 15.50
C VAL A 332 -15.92 -10.08 14.64
N THR A 333 -17.07 -9.45 14.80
CA THR A 333 -18.30 -9.74 14.06
C THR A 333 -18.84 -8.43 13.49
N LYS A 334 -19.74 -8.55 12.50
CA LYS A 334 -20.49 -7.42 11.99
C LYS A 334 -21.18 -6.66 13.11
N LEU A 335 -21.24 -5.35 12.94
CA LEU A 335 -21.89 -4.47 13.89
C LEU A 335 -23.40 -4.53 13.68
N VAL A 336 -24.14 -4.81 14.75
CA VAL A 336 -25.58 -4.63 14.80
C VAL A 336 -25.84 -3.46 15.75
N PRO A 337 -26.41 -2.34 15.26
CA PRO A 337 -26.80 -1.23 16.11
C PRO A 337 -27.84 -1.63 17.16
N GLU A 338 -27.98 -0.80 18.19
CA GLU A 338 -29.00 -0.99 19.24
C GLU A 338 -30.43 -0.89 18.68
N GLU A 339 -31.38 -1.54 19.36
CA GLU A 339 -32.78 -1.67 18.91
C GLU A 339 -33.44 -0.31 18.60
N GLU A 340 -33.17 0.72 19.41
CA GLU A 340 -33.67 2.08 19.17
C GLU A 340 -33.21 2.64 17.81
N THR A 341 -31.92 2.45 17.47
CA THR A 341 -31.38 2.89 16.18
C THR A 341 -32.01 2.11 15.04
N LEU A 342 -32.22 0.79 15.20
CA LEU A 342 -32.86 -0.05 14.20
C LEU A 342 -34.32 0.36 13.95
N ASN A 343 -35.04 0.73 15.01
CA ASN A 343 -36.42 1.19 14.90
C ASN A 343 -36.52 2.52 14.11
N GLU A 344 -35.65 3.49 14.39
CA GLU A 344 -35.61 4.75 13.64
C GLU A 344 -35.14 4.52 12.19
N ALA A 345 -34.16 3.65 11.98
CA ALA A 345 -33.71 3.24 10.65
C ALA A 345 -34.85 2.61 9.82
N TYR A 346 -35.66 1.74 10.45
CA TYR A 346 -36.80 1.11 9.79
C TYR A 346 -37.89 2.12 9.45
N LYS A 347 -38.24 3.03 10.37
CA LYS A 347 -39.19 4.13 10.09
C LYS A 347 -38.71 4.99 8.92
N ARG A 348 -37.43 5.36 8.89
CA ARG A 348 -36.81 6.08 7.76
C ARG A 348 -36.96 5.28 6.47
N ALA A 349 -36.65 3.98 6.47
CA ALA A 349 -36.74 3.14 5.29
C ALA A 349 -38.18 3.10 4.73
N VAL A 350 -39.19 2.92 5.59
CA VAL A 350 -40.60 2.95 5.19
C VAL A 350 -41.00 4.33 4.64
N TYR A 351 -40.57 5.41 5.29
CA TYR A 351 -40.82 6.77 4.81
C TYR A 351 -40.21 7.00 3.42
N GLN A 352 -38.96 6.60 3.21
CA GLN A 352 -38.27 6.72 1.94
C GLN A 352 -38.94 5.89 0.84
N GLN A 353 -39.35 4.66 1.12
CA GLN A 353 -40.10 3.84 0.15
C GLN A 353 -41.45 4.46 -0.26
N ARG A 354 -42.11 5.19 0.64
CA ARG A 354 -43.35 5.92 0.31
C ARG A 354 -43.08 7.13 -0.58
N ILE A 355 -42.03 7.90 -0.30
CA ILE A 355 -41.60 8.99 -1.19
C ILE A 355 -41.29 8.44 -2.58
N GLU A 356 -40.52 7.35 -2.62
CA GLU A 356 -40.12 6.65 -3.85
C GLU A 356 -41.36 6.28 -4.69
N ALA A 357 -42.40 5.71 -4.07
CA ALA A 357 -43.66 5.38 -4.74
C ALA A 357 -44.47 6.60 -5.22
N GLU A 358 -44.41 7.74 -4.54
CA GLU A 358 -45.06 8.96 -5.01
C GLU A 358 -44.27 9.62 -6.15
N ILE A 359 -42.93 9.56 -6.09
CA ILE A 359 -42.05 10.00 -7.18
C ILE A 359 -42.37 9.20 -8.46
N ASP A 360 -42.57 7.88 -8.36
CA ASP A 360 -42.93 7.04 -9.51
C ASP A 360 -44.21 7.53 -10.21
N LYS A 361 -45.25 7.89 -9.45
CA LYS A 361 -46.51 8.40 -10.01
C LYS A 361 -46.31 9.74 -10.72
N ILE A 362 -45.54 10.64 -10.11
CA ILE A 362 -45.23 11.96 -10.69
C ILE A 362 -44.40 11.78 -11.97
N GLU A 363 -43.47 10.83 -11.99
CA GLU A 363 -42.65 10.54 -13.16
C GLU A 363 -43.52 10.05 -14.34
N ASP A 364 -44.46 9.13 -14.08
CA ASP A 364 -45.42 8.67 -15.09
C ASP A 364 -46.27 9.83 -15.64
N ASP A 365 -46.76 10.73 -14.78
CA ASP A 365 -47.57 11.89 -15.19
C ASP A 365 -46.79 12.93 -16.03
N ILE A 366 -45.52 13.16 -15.71
CA ILE A 366 -44.68 14.17 -16.41
C ILE A 366 -44.15 13.61 -17.73
N ARG A 367 -43.86 12.31 -17.81
CA ARG A 367 -43.27 11.69 -19.01
C ARG A 367 -44.14 11.83 -20.25
N ASP A 368 -45.45 11.93 -20.07
CA ASP A 368 -46.41 12.10 -21.15
C ASP A 368 -46.62 13.57 -21.57
N GLN A 369 -45.95 14.53 -20.91
CA GLN A 369 -46.03 15.96 -21.22
C GLN A 369 -44.91 16.39 -22.17
N GLU A 370 -45.26 17.17 -23.20
CA GLU A 370 -44.29 17.76 -24.12
C GLU A 370 -43.68 19.03 -23.49
N ILE A 371 -42.35 19.04 -23.31
CA ILE A 371 -41.62 20.18 -22.75
C ILE A 371 -41.06 21.03 -23.89
N GLU A 372 -41.53 22.28 -24.02
CA GLU A 372 -41.00 23.22 -25.00
C GLU A 372 -39.58 23.71 -24.62
N VAL A 373 -38.61 23.46 -25.50
CA VAL A 373 -37.23 23.93 -25.32
C VAL A 373 -37.05 25.32 -25.92
N PRO A 374 -36.55 26.32 -25.17
CA PRO A 374 -36.35 27.67 -25.69
C PRO A 374 -35.44 27.72 -26.93
N LYS A 375 -35.84 28.50 -27.94
CA LYS A 375 -35.02 28.71 -29.15
C LYS A 375 -33.70 29.39 -28.80
N GLY A 376 -32.60 28.91 -29.37
CA GLY A 376 -31.27 29.51 -29.20
C GLY A 376 -30.60 29.23 -27.85
N LEU A 377 -31.06 28.20 -27.12
CA LEU A 377 -30.55 27.80 -25.79
C LEU A 377 -29.02 27.78 -25.69
N GLN A 378 -28.32 27.16 -26.65
CA GLN A 378 -26.86 27.08 -26.66
C GLN A 378 -26.20 28.48 -26.64
N LYS A 379 -26.75 29.45 -27.39
CA LYS A 379 -26.23 30.82 -27.44
C LYS A 379 -26.45 31.54 -26.11
N THR A 380 -27.62 31.36 -25.50
CA THR A 380 -27.96 31.91 -24.18
C THR A 380 -27.04 31.36 -23.09
N VAL A 381 -26.85 30.03 -23.04
CA VAL A 381 -25.95 29.36 -22.09
C VAL A 381 -24.52 29.83 -22.29
N SER A 382 -24.03 29.83 -23.53
CA SER A 382 -22.66 30.26 -23.85
C SER A 382 -22.41 31.71 -23.43
N THR A 383 -23.42 32.59 -23.54
CA THR A 383 -23.31 33.99 -23.13
C THR A 383 -23.27 34.12 -21.60
N LYS A 384 -24.14 33.41 -20.89
CA LYS A 384 -24.17 33.38 -19.41
C LYS A 384 -22.88 32.76 -18.82
N LEU A 385 -22.19 31.87 -19.54
CA LEU A 385 -20.95 31.22 -19.06
C LEU A 385 -19.66 32.03 -19.21
N ARG A 386 -19.56 32.97 -20.16
CA ARG A 386 -18.28 33.64 -20.51
C ARG A 386 -17.49 34.25 -19.34
N ASN A 387 -18.16 34.65 -18.26
CA ASN A 387 -17.55 35.21 -17.05
C ASN A 387 -18.09 34.57 -15.75
N SER A 388 -18.67 33.36 -15.86
CA SER A 388 -19.29 32.68 -14.73
C SER A 388 -18.39 31.57 -14.19
N LYS A 389 -18.54 31.28 -12.89
CA LYS A 389 -18.01 30.07 -12.24
C LYS A 389 -19.05 28.94 -12.15
N LYS A 390 -20.24 29.14 -12.72
CA LYS A 390 -21.29 28.12 -12.78
C LYS A 390 -20.99 27.11 -13.88
N THR A 391 -21.55 25.91 -13.74
CA THR A 391 -21.56 24.94 -14.83
C THR A 391 -22.63 25.27 -15.87
N TRP A 392 -22.60 24.59 -17.01
CA TRP A 392 -23.62 24.77 -18.04
C TRP A 392 -24.99 24.26 -17.57
N ASP A 393 -25.02 23.18 -16.79
CA ASP A 393 -26.22 22.59 -16.19
C ASP A 393 -26.80 23.46 -15.07
N ASP A 394 -25.98 24.13 -14.24
CA ASP A 394 -26.46 25.16 -13.31
C ASP A 394 -27.20 26.30 -14.05
N VAL A 395 -26.67 26.70 -15.22
CA VAL A 395 -27.27 27.76 -16.03
C VAL A 395 -28.56 27.29 -16.68
N ILE A 396 -28.62 26.04 -17.15
CA ILE A 396 -29.84 25.42 -17.65
C ILE A 396 -30.90 25.36 -16.54
N TRP A 397 -30.52 24.93 -15.33
CA TRP A 397 -31.41 24.88 -14.18
C TRP A 397 -32.03 26.24 -13.88
N SER A 398 -31.20 27.30 -13.78
CA SER A 398 -31.70 28.66 -13.55
C SER A 398 -32.60 29.16 -14.69
N LEU A 399 -32.36 28.75 -15.93
CA LEU A 399 -33.24 29.10 -17.06
C LEU A 399 -34.57 28.34 -17.01
N ALA A 400 -34.58 27.11 -16.52
CA ALA A 400 -35.80 26.32 -16.37
C ALA A 400 -36.70 26.89 -15.27
N GLU A 401 -36.14 27.35 -14.14
CA GLU A 401 -36.90 28.02 -13.07
C GLU A 401 -37.62 29.29 -13.54
N GLU A 402 -37.11 29.98 -14.57
CA GLU A 402 -37.77 31.15 -15.16
C GLU A 402 -39.01 30.78 -16.01
N ASN A 403 -39.21 29.48 -16.32
CA ASN A 403 -40.23 28.97 -17.25
C ASN A 403 -41.19 27.92 -16.63
N VAL A 404 -41.00 27.52 -15.37
CA VAL A 404 -41.92 26.67 -14.58
C VAL A 404 -42.76 27.57 -13.69
#